data_AF-A0A847HWK9-F1
#
_entry.id   AF-A0A847HWK9-F1
#
_cell.length_a   1.000
_cell.length_b   1.000
_cell.length_c   1.000
_cell.angle_alpha   90.00
_cell.angle_beta   90.00
_cell.angle_gamma   90.00
#
_symmetry.space_group_name_H-M   'P 1'
#
loop_
_entity.id
_entity.type
_entity.pdbx_description
1 polymer ?
#
loop_
_entity_poly.entity_id
_entity_poly.type
_entity_poly.pdbx_seq_one_letter_code
_entity_poly.pdbx_strand_id
1 'polypeptide(L)'
;MAKRGAQRQAPQPTLSLHEAARRIGLEAAELADVIREAGVAPAGPEVEWRLEARDVDALQAERLKGAQRNRRELERLGDALPEE
;
A
#
# COMPACT_ATOMS: atom_id res chain seq x y z
N MET A 1 42.91 9.93 -7.08
CA MET A 1 41.48 10.34 -7.10
C MET A 1 40.63 9.11 -7.43
N ALA A 2 39.94 8.54 -6.44
CA ALA A 2 39.13 7.34 -6.64
C ALA A 2 37.78 7.70 -7.28
N LYS A 3 37.56 7.28 -8.52
CA LYS A 3 36.24 7.35 -9.17
C LYS A 3 35.32 6.35 -8.47
N ARG A 4 34.43 6.83 -7.60
CA ARG A 4 33.30 6.04 -7.09
C ARG A 4 32.36 5.79 -8.26
N GLY A 5 32.53 4.63 -8.90
CA GLY A 5 31.65 4.17 -9.96
C GLY A 5 30.23 4.09 -9.42
N ALA A 6 29.32 4.80 -10.06
CA ALA A 6 27.89 4.74 -9.79
C ALA A 6 27.45 3.28 -9.79
N GLN A 7 27.11 2.77 -8.62
CA GLN A 7 26.49 1.46 -8.47
C GLN A 7 25.14 1.57 -9.16
N ARG A 8 25.04 1.04 -10.38
CA ARG A 8 23.77 0.94 -11.12
C ARG A 8 22.82 0.12 -10.26
N GLN A 9 21.94 0.80 -9.50
CA GLN A 9 20.83 0.14 -8.85
C GLN A 9 20.01 -0.52 -9.96
N ALA A 10 19.79 -1.83 -9.83
CA ALA A 10 18.90 -2.53 -10.74
C ALA A 10 17.51 -1.86 -10.67
N PRO A 11 16.79 -1.75 -11.80
CA PRO A 11 15.45 -1.19 -11.78
C PRO A 11 14.60 -1.97 -10.76
N GLN A 12 14.01 -1.26 -9.81
CA GLN A 12 13.13 -1.90 -8.83
C GLN A 12 11.90 -2.45 -9.55
N PRO A 13 11.38 -3.62 -9.11
CA PRO A 13 10.18 -4.17 -9.71
C PRO A 13 9.01 -3.21 -9.51
N THR A 14 8.30 -2.92 -10.61
CA THR A 14 7.08 -2.13 -10.60
C THR A 14 5.88 -3.01 -10.93
N LEU A 15 4.72 -2.61 -10.42
CA LEU A 15 3.44 -3.27 -10.60
C LEU A 15 2.49 -2.31 -11.32
N SER A 16 1.64 -2.85 -12.19
CA SER A 16 0.45 -2.12 -12.63
C SER A 16 -0.51 -1.88 -11.46
N LEU A 17 -1.40 -0.91 -11.60
CA LEU A 17 -2.45 -0.63 -10.60
C LEU A 17 -3.26 -1.89 -10.24
N HIS A 18 -3.63 -2.70 -11.24
CA HIS A 18 -4.40 -3.93 -11.03
C HIS A 18 -3.59 -5.03 -10.31
N GLU A 19 -2.29 -5.13 -10.55
CA GLU A 19 -1.42 -6.07 -9.82
C GLU A 19 -1.22 -5.63 -8.38
N ALA A 20 -0.99 -4.33 -8.16
CA ALA A 20 -0.86 -3.76 -6.83
C ALA A 20 -2.14 -3.94 -5.99
N ALA A 21 -3.32 -3.65 -6.58
CA ALA A 21 -4.60 -3.79 -5.93
C ALA A 21 -4.88 -5.24 -5.52
N ARG A 22 -4.67 -6.20 -6.45
CA ARG A 22 -4.78 -7.63 -6.15
C ARG A 22 -3.85 -8.08 -5.03
N ARG A 23 -2.62 -7.55 -4.99
CA ARG A 23 -1.62 -7.92 -3.98
C ARG A 23 -2.04 -7.51 -2.57
N ILE A 24 -2.72 -6.36 -2.43
CA ILE A 24 -3.16 -5.83 -1.14
C ILE A 24 -4.63 -6.12 -0.81
N GLY A 25 -5.33 -6.86 -1.69
CA GLY A 25 -6.72 -7.25 -1.50
C GLY A 25 -7.70 -6.08 -1.64
N LEU A 26 -7.46 -5.18 -2.59
CA LEU A 26 -8.34 -4.07 -2.94
C LEU A 26 -8.82 -4.18 -4.38
N GLU A 27 -9.90 -3.47 -4.69
CA GLU A 27 -10.25 -3.16 -6.07
C GLU A 27 -9.30 -2.10 -6.66
N ALA A 28 -9.06 -2.16 -7.96
CA ALA A 28 -8.14 -1.23 -8.63
C ALA A 28 -8.60 0.23 -8.50
N ALA A 29 -9.90 0.48 -8.59
CA ALA A 29 -10.49 1.81 -8.42
C ALA A 29 -10.28 2.35 -7.00
N GLU A 30 -10.47 1.53 -5.98
CA GLU A 30 -10.25 1.92 -4.57
C GLU A 30 -8.78 2.29 -4.33
N LEU A 31 -7.85 1.51 -4.89
CA LEU A 31 -6.42 1.84 -4.79
C LEU A 31 -6.08 3.14 -5.56
N ALA A 32 -6.72 3.40 -6.69
CA ALA A 32 -6.52 4.64 -7.43
C ALA A 32 -6.97 5.86 -6.61
N ASP A 33 -8.09 5.76 -5.89
CA ASP A 33 -8.59 6.83 -5.04
C ASP A 33 -7.66 7.09 -3.86
N VAL A 34 -7.16 6.04 -3.19
CA VAL A 34 -6.13 6.19 -2.14
C VAL A 34 -4.89 6.92 -2.65
N ILE A 35 -4.42 6.57 -3.86
CA ILE A 35 -3.25 7.20 -4.49
C ILE A 35 -3.51 8.69 -4.78
N ARG A 36 -4.71 9.05 -5.23
CA ARG A 36 -5.12 10.44 -5.47
C ARG A 36 -5.24 11.24 -4.20
N GLU A 37 -5.91 10.70 -3.19
CA GLU A 37 -6.11 11.33 -1.89
C GLU A 37 -4.77 11.60 -1.21
N ALA A 38 -3.79 10.70 -1.38
CA ALA A 38 -2.43 10.88 -0.91
C ALA A 38 -1.62 11.91 -1.72
N GLY A 39 -2.13 12.40 -2.85
CA GLY A 39 -1.43 13.38 -3.70
C GLY A 39 -0.21 12.81 -4.43
N VAL A 40 -0.12 11.49 -4.59
CA VAL A 40 1.03 10.77 -5.19
C VAL A 40 0.69 10.10 -6.52
N ALA A 41 -0.39 10.54 -7.17
CA ALA A 41 -0.84 9.99 -8.45
C ALA A 41 0.25 10.12 -9.53
N PRO A 42 0.66 9.00 -10.17
CA PRO A 42 1.52 9.06 -11.34
C PRO A 42 0.90 9.86 -12.48
N ALA A 43 1.75 10.41 -13.35
CA ALA A 43 1.28 11.08 -14.55
C ALA A 43 0.62 10.08 -15.53
N GLY A 44 -0.36 10.56 -16.29
CA GLY A 44 -1.03 9.78 -17.33
C GLY A 44 -2.22 8.95 -16.81
N PRO A 45 -2.84 8.15 -17.69
CA PRO A 45 -4.01 7.35 -17.36
C PRO A 45 -3.66 6.20 -16.41
N GLU A 46 -4.61 5.79 -15.57
CA GLU A 46 -4.43 4.73 -14.55
C GLU A 46 -3.87 3.41 -15.09
N VAL A 47 -4.23 3.05 -16.32
CA VAL A 47 -3.75 1.82 -16.98
C VAL A 47 -2.25 1.82 -17.21
N GLU A 48 -1.64 3.00 -17.31
CA GLU A 48 -0.21 3.20 -17.49
C GLU A 48 0.54 3.37 -16.16
N TRP A 49 -0.17 3.48 -15.03
CA TRP A 49 0.46 3.66 -13.73
C TRP A 49 1.38 2.47 -13.41
N ARG A 50 2.57 2.81 -12.92
CA ARG A 50 3.60 1.88 -12.46
C ARG A 50 3.95 2.23 -11.02
N LEU A 51 3.57 1.35 -10.11
CA LEU A 51 3.75 1.52 -8.67
C LEU A 51 4.94 0.68 -8.23
N GLU A 52 5.80 1.20 -7.37
CA GLU A 52 6.93 0.42 -6.88
C GLU A 52 6.44 -0.71 -5.97
N ALA A 53 6.90 -1.94 -6.20
CA ALA A 53 6.42 -3.10 -5.43
C ALA A 53 6.69 -2.93 -3.92
N ARG A 54 7.79 -2.26 -3.54
CA ARG A 54 8.12 -1.97 -2.14
C ARG A 54 7.10 -1.06 -1.45
N ASP A 55 6.54 -0.10 -2.18
CA ASP A 55 5.57 0.86 -1.62
C ASP A 55 4.21 0.17 -1.44
N VAL A 56 3.86 -0.70 -2.39
CA VAL A 56 2.69 -1.57 -2.28
C VAL A 56 2.81 -2.52 -1.09
N ASP A 57 3.97 -3.13 -0.88
CA ASP A 57 4.24 -4.01 0.28
C ASP A 57 4.19 -3.24 1.61
N ALA A 58 4.73 -2.03 1.65
CA ALA A 58 4.65 -1.17 2.83
C ALA A 58 3.20 -0.80 3.16
N LEU A 59 2.42 -0.41 2.15
CA LEU A 59 0.98 -0.12 2.31
C LEU A 59 0.22 -1.34 2.83
N GLN A 60 0.52 -2.54 2.31
CA GLN A 60 -0.08 -3.79 2.80
C GLN A 60 0.23 -4.03 4.28
N ALA A 61 1.49 -3.87 4.69
CA ALA A 61 1.91 -4.07 6.06
C ALA A 61 1.22 -3.10 7.02
N GLU A 62 1.11 -1.83 6.66
CA GLU A 62 0.42 -0.82 7.48
C GLU A 62 -1.08 -1.12 7.61
N ARG A 63 -1.74 -1.55 6.53
CA ARG A 63 -3.15 -1.96 6.58
C ARG A 63 -3.37 -3.15 7.51
N LEU A 64 -2.50 -4.16 7.45
CA LEU A 64 -2.57 -5.33 8.33
C LEU A 64 -2.40 -4.95 9.81
N LYS A 65 -1.45 -4.05 10.11
CA LYS A 65 -1.27 -3.51 11.48
C LYS A 65 -2.52 -2.76 11.95
N GLY A 66 -3.10 -1.93 11.10
CA GLY A 66 -4.35 -1.22 11.37
C GLY A 66 -5.51 -2.17 11.67
N ALA A 67 -5.69 -3.20 10.84
CA ALA A 67 -6.74 -4.21 11.03
C ALA A 67 -6.57 -4.97 12.36
N GLN A 68 -5.34 -5.35 12.71
CA GLN A 68 -5.06 -6.00 14.00
C GLN A 68 -5.35 -5.09 15.20
N ARG A 69 -5.00 -3.80 15.10
CA ARG A 69 -5.29 -2.81 16.15
C ARG A 69 -6.80 -2.63 16.31
N ASN A 70 -7.52 -2.44 15.20
CA ASN A 70 -8.97 -2.26 15.21
C ASN A 70 -9.66 -3.49 15.80
N ARG A 71 -9.23 -4.70 15.41
CA ARG A 71 -9.76 -5.94 15.98
C ARG A 71 -9.61 -5.98 17.50
N ARG A 72 -8.40 -5.70 18.01
CA ARG A 72 -8.15 -5.68 19.46
C ARG A 72 -8.99 -4.64 20.20
N GLU A 73 -9.22 -3.49 19.57
CA GLU A 73 -10.06 -2.45 20.14
C GLU A 73 -11.53 -2.87 20.17
N LEU A 74 -12.03 -3.50 19.10
CA LEU A 74 -13.39 -4.05 19.06
C LEU A 74 -13.59 -5.16 20.10
N GLU A 75 -12.61 -6.05 20.28
CA GLU A 75 -12.65 -7.10 21.32
C GLU A 75 -12.73 -6.46 22.73
N ARG A 76 -11.90 -5.45 23.02
CA ARG A 76 -11.96 -4.71 24.29
C ARG A 76 -13.28 -4.00 24.53
N LEU A 77 -13.84 -3.38 23.49
CA LEU A 77 -15.13 -2.68 23.59
C LEU A 77 -16.27 -3.68 23.77
N GLY A 78 -16.22 -4.85 23.11
CA GLY A 78 -17.18 -5.94 23.29
C GLY A 78 -17.18 -6.49 24.71
N ASP A 79 -16.00 -6.71 25.30
CA ASP A 79 -15.86 -7.17 26.70
C ASP A 79 -16.36 -6.13 27.73
N ALA A 80 -16.42 -4.85 27.34
CA ALA A 80 -16.86 -3.75 28.19
C ALA A 80 -18.37 -3.47 28.12
N LEU A 81 -19.11 -4.15 27.24
CA LEU A 81 -20.56 -4.04 27.15
C LEU A 81 -21.21 -5.02 28.14
N PRO A 82 -22.06 -4.56 29.09
CA PRO A 82 -22.79 -5.46 29.95
C PRO A 82 -23.77 -6.29 29.13
N GLU A 83 -23.81 -7.61 29.37
CA GLU A 83 -24.89 -8.47 28.86
C GLU A 83 -26.21 -8.00 29.49
N GLU A 84 -27.15 -7.52 28.67
CA GLU A 84 -28.52 -7.18 29.10
C GLU A 84 -29.33 -8.42 29.51
#